data_AF-A0A831LDX9-F1
#
_entry.id   AF-A0A831LDX9-F1
#
_cell.length_a   1.000
_cell.length_b   1.000
_cell.length_c   1.000
_cell.angle_alpha   90.00
_cell.angle_beta   90.00
_cell.angle_gamma   90.00
#
_symmetry.space_group_name_H-M   'P 1'
#
loop_
_entity.id
_entity.type
_entity.pdbx_description
1 polymer ?
#
loop_
_entity_poly.entity_id
_entity_poly.type
_entity_poly.pdbx_seq_one_letter_code
_entity_poly.pdbx_strand_id
1 'polypeptide(L)'
;MQFQVPQFIEIEDKIFGPLTFKQFIYLVGGGGMSFLIYVFLPLYLAIIPIILIAGFALALAFWKINDRPFIAVLESGFYYLFTSRKYIWKKEKPKSPKDIAQVIEKGERVDILPRLSKSNLEDLSWKLDIKKEIE
;
A
#
# COMPACT_ATOMS: atom_id res chain seq x y z
N MET A 1 -31.46 7.14 -5.29
CA MET A 1 -30.46 8.17 -4.94
C MET A 1 -29.10 7.66 -5.38
N GLN A 2 -28.40 8.35 -6.28
CA GLN A 2 -27.03 7.99 -6.65
C GLN A 2 -26.07 8.70 -5.70
N PHE A 3 -25.24 7.94 -4.98
CA PHE A 3 -24.24 8.50 -4.09
C PHE A 3 -23.04 8.96 -4.92
N GLN A 4 -22.64 10.22 -4.78
CA GLN A 4 -21.37 10.69 -5.31
C GLN A 4 -20.24 10.12 -4.47
N VAL A 5 -19.30 9.44 -5.11
CA VAL A 5 -18.11 8.93 -4.44
C VAL A 5 -17.16 10.11 -4.18
N PRO A 6 -16.77 10.37 -2.93
CA PRO A 6 -15.83 11.44 -2.62
C PRO A 6 -14.47 11.18 -3.28
N GLN A 7 -13.96 12.15 -4.02
CA GLN A 7 -12.74 12.01 -4.84
C GLN A 7 -11.43 12.37 -4.13
N PHE A 8 -11.48 12.85 -2.88
CA PHE A 8 -10.31 13.30 -2.14
C PHE A 8 -10.02 12.49 -0.86
N ILE A 9 -10.46 11.23 -0.80
CA ILE A 9 -10.19 10.38 0.37
C ILE A 9 -8.70 10.00 0.52
N GLU A 10 -7.93 10.10 -0.56
CA GLU A 10 -6.52 9.70 -0.58
C GLU A 10 -5.56 10.80 -0.17
N ILE A 11 -5.99 12.07 -0.25
CA ILE A 11 -5.17 13.22 0.08
C ILE A 11 -5.46 13.60 1.53
N GLU A 12 -4.42 13.62 2.36
CA GLU A 12 -4.54 14.08 3.74
C GLU A 12 -4.88 15.56 3.81
N ASP A 13 -5.78 15.90 4.75
CA ASP A 13 -6.14 17.28 5.04
C ASP A 13 -4.93 18.07 5.58
N LYS A 14 -4.75 19.27 5.03
CA LYS A 14 -3.74 20.22 5.47
C LYS A 14 -4.30 21.06 6.61
N ILE A 15 -4.04 20.63 7.83
CA ILE A 15 -4.56 21.27 9.05
C ILE A 15 -3.76 22.53 9.40
N PHE A 16 -2.44 22.50 9.18
CA PHE A 16 -1.52 23.57 9.57
C PHE A 16 -0.99 24.30 8.33
N GLY A 17 -1.82 25.18 7.75
CA GLY A 17 -1.47 25.93 6.55
C GLY A 17 -1.19 24.99 5.37
N PRO A 18 0.05 24.90 4.85
CA PRO A 18 0.38 23.98 3.77
C PRO A 18 0.67 22.54 4.22
N LEU A 19 0.76 22.28 5.53
CA LEU A 19 1.21 21.01 6.10
C LEU A 19 0.06 20.09 6.52
N THR A 20 0.21 18.80 6.24
CA THR A 20 -0.65 17.77 6.84
C THR A 20 -0.28 17.57 8.31
N PHE A 21 -1.18 16.95 9.08
CA PHE A 21 -0.93 16.65 10.49
C PHE A 21 0.36 15.83 10.71
N LYS A 22 0.61 14.83 9.85
CA LYS A 22 1.83 14.00 9.93
C LYS A 22 3.08 14.81 9.65
N GLN A 23 3.07 15.65 8.61
CA GLN A 23 4.19 16.52 8.27
C GLN A 23 4.53 17.48 9.41
N PHE A 24 3.51 18.07 10.04
CA PHE A 24 3.68 18.92 11.21
C PHE A 24 4.37 18.18 12.36
N ILE A 25 3.92 16.96 12.68
CA ILE A 25 4.55 16.13 13.73
C ILE A 25 6.01 15.83 13.39
N TYR A 26 6.35 15.50 12.14
CA TYR A 26 7.73 15.22 11.75
C TYR A 26 8.63 16.45 11.93
N LEU A 27 8.16 17.64 11.56
CA LEU A 27 8.92 18.88 11.70
C LEU A 27 9.06 19.31 13.16
N VAL A 28 8.00 19.23 13.96
CA VAL A 28 8.05 19.56 15.39
C VAL A 28 8.88 18.54 16.16
N GLY A 29 8.74 17.25 15.85
CA GLY A 29 9.54 16.19 16.46
C GLY A 29 11.01 16.31 16.09
N GLY A 30 11.32 16.53 14.81
CA GLY A 30 12.69 16.75 14.34
C GLY A 30 13.32 18.02 14.91
N GLY A 31 12.62 19.14 14.83
CA GLY A 31 13.06 20.42 15.40
C GLY A 31 13.22 20.37 16.91
N GLY A 32 12.28 19.73 17.61
CA GLY A 32 12.35 19.49 19.06
C GLY A 32 13.56 18.64 19.43
N MET A 33 13.82 17.55 18.70
CA MET A 33 14.98 16.70 18.93
C MET A 33 16.30 17.43 18.66
N SER A 34 16.37 18.18 17.56
CA SER A 34 17.52 19.05 17.24
C SER A 34 17.76 20.10 18.34
N PHE A 35 16.70 20.68 18.89
CA PHE A 35 16.80 21.63 19.99
C PHE A 35 17.31 20.98 21.28
N LEU A 36 16.83 19.78 21.63
CA LEU A 36 17.35 19.03 22.78
C LEU A 36 18.86 18.78 22.62
N ILE A 37 19.30 18.31 21.45
CA ILE A 37 20.72 18.07 21.18
C ILE A 37 21.55 19.35 21.32
N TYR A 38 21.03 20.48 20.83
CA TYR A 38 21.68 21.78 20.99
C TYR A 38 21.83 22.20 22.46
N VAL A 39 20.85 21.89 23.32
CA VAL A 39 20.91 22.23 24.75
C VAL A 39 21.87 21.31 25.51
N PHE A 40 21.93 20.02 25.18
CA PHE A 40 22.73 19.05 25.94
C PHE A 40 24.19 18.94 25.49
N LEU A 41 24.50 19.21 24.21
CA LEU A 41 25.85 19.05 23.65
C LEU A 41 26.46 20.39 23.27
N PRO A 42 27.80 20.53 23.34
CA PRO A 42 28.46 21.71 22.83
C PRO A 42 28.34 21.77 21.30
N LEU A 43 28.22 22.97 20.74
CA LEU A 43 27.84 23.22 19.35
C LEU A 43 28.66 22.43 18.32
N TYR A 44 29.97 22.28 18.54
CA TYR A 44 30.86 21.57 17.63
C TYR A 44 30.56 20.07 17.53
N LEU A 45 30.02 19.45 18.59
CA LEU A 45 29.53 18.07 18.56
C LEU A 45 28.06 17.99 18.13
N ALA A 46 27.26 18.99 18.48
CA ALA A 46 25.83 19.02 18.21
C ALA A 46 25.50 19.23 16.72
N ILE A 47 26.35 19.92 15.97
CA ILE A 47 26.01 20.35 14.59
C ILE A 47 25.79 19.17 13.62
N ILE A 48 26.61 18.13 13.72
CA ILE A 48 26.52 16.93 12.86
C ILE A 48 25.18 16.20 13.08
N PRO A 49 24.83 15.78 14.31
CA PRO A 49 23.55 15.11 14.55
C PRO A 49 22.35 16.01 14.30
N ILE A 50 22.44 17.33 14.57
CA ILE A 50 21.37 18.27 14.25
C ILE A 50 21.09 18.29 12.74
N ILE A 51 22.12 18.39 11.90
CA ILE A 51 21.96 18.40 10.45
C ILE A 51 21.35 17.08 9.97
N LEU A 52 21.80 15.94 10.49
CA LEU A 52 21.26 14.65 10.12
C LEU A 52 19.78 14.52 10.49
N ILE A 53 19.40 14.90 11.71
CA ILE A 53 18.02 14.80 12.19
C ILE A 53 17.11 15.79 11.49
N ALA A 54 17.55 17.04 11.32
CA ALA A 54 16.79 18.06 10.61
C ALA A 54 16.60 17.67 9.13
N GLY A 55 17.65 17.21 8.46
CA GLY A 55 17.59 16.72 7.09
C GLY A 55 16.64 15.52 6.95
N PHE A 56 16.69 14.59 7.90
CA PHE A 56 15.79 13.43 7.94
C PHE A 56 14.33 13.83 8.18
N ALA A 57 14.06 14.78 9.09
CA ALA A 57 12.72 15.30 9.34
C ALA A 57 12.13 16.02 8.11
N LEU A 58 12.95 16.82 7.41
CA LEU A 58 12.56 17.46 6.16
C LEU A 58 12.29 16.44 5.05
N ALA A 59 13.12 15.40 4.95
CA ALA A 59 12.90 14.30 4.03
C ALA A 59 11.57 13.58 4.31
N LEU A 60 11.26 13.29 5.57
CA LEU A 60 9.98 12.69 5.96
C LEU A 60 8.77 13.58 5.62
N ALA A 61 8.91 14.90 5.78
CA ALA A 61 7.81 15.83 5.53
C ALA A 61 7.55 16.07 4.04
N PHE A 62 8.61 16.27 3.23
CA PHE A 62 8.47 16.80 1.87
C PHE A 62 8.97 15.89 0.76
N TRP A 63 9.83 14.92 1.05
CA TRP A 63 10.38 14.07 0.00
C TRP A 63 9.36 13.01 -0.42
N LYS A 64 9.16 12.90 -1.73
CA LYS A 64 8.38 11.85 -2.38
C LYS A 64 9.28 11.05 -3.32
N ILE A 65 9.11 9.74 -3.32
CA ILE A 65 9.82 8.80 -4.20
C ILE A 65 8.75 8.04 -4.98
N ASN A 66 8.79 8.12 -6.31
CA ASN A 66 7.81 7.47 -7.20
C ASN A 66 6.35 7.82 -6.79
N ASP A 67 6.07 9.10 -6.58
CA ASP A 67 4.78 9.64 -6.13
C ASP A 67 4.27 9.14 -4.77
N ARG A 68 5.10 8.40 -4.03
CA ARG A 68 4.78 7.96 -2.66
C ARG A 68 5.53 8.80 -1.63
N PRO A 69 4.89 9.11 -0.48
CA PRO A 69 5.57 9.84 0.58
C PRO A 69 6.74 9.00 1.14
N PHE A 70 7.84 9.65 1.50
CA PHE A 70 9.05 8.97 1.96
C PHE A 70 8.81 8.00 3.12
N ILE A 71 7.88 8.31 4.03
CA ILE A 71 7.48 7.44 5.13
C ILE A 71 7.01 6.05 4.65
N ALA A 72 6.25 5.97 3.55
CA ALA A 72 5.75 4.71 3.03
C ALA A 72 6.88 3.84 2.45
N VAL A 73 7.90 4.47 1.88
CA VAL A 73 9.10 3.79 1.38
C VAL A 73 9.93 3.26 2.55
N LEU A 74 10.11 4.06 3.60
CA LEU A 74 10.79 3.64 4.83
C LEU A 74 10.07 2.46 5.50
N GLU A 75 8.75 2.53 5.63
CA GLU A 75 7.92 1.45 6.16
C GLU A 75 8.09 0.17 5.33
N SER A 76 8.00 0.27 4.01
CA SER A 76 8.18 -0.87 3.10
C SER A 76 9.60 -1.45 3.21
N GLY A 77 10.62 -0.60 3.30
CA GLY A 77 12.00 -1.00 3.50
C GLY A 77 12.21 -1.70 4.83
N PHE A 78 11.61 -1.19 5.91
CA PHE A 78 11.62 -1.81 7.22
C PHE A 78 10.99 -3.21 7.16
N TYR A 79 9.76 -3.33 6.63
CA TYR A 79 9.12 -4.64 6.46
C TYR A 79 9.98 -5.59 5.61
N TYR A 80 10.59 -5.12 4.53
CA TYR A 80 11.43 -5.95 3.67
C TYR A 80 12.70 -6.48 4.36
N LEU A 81 13.29 -5.71 5.28
CA LEU A 81 14.47 -6.12 6.04
C LEU A 81 14.11 -7.14 7.13
N PHE A 82 12.98 -6.95 7.82
CA PHE A 82 12.59 -7.78 8.97
C PHE A 82 11.68 -8.97 8.61
N THR A 83 11.04 -8.97 7.44
CA THR A 83 10.14 -10.06 7.03
C THR A 83 10.93 -11.26 6.51
N SER A 84 10.52 -12.46 6.95
CA SER A 84 11.10 -13.71 6.45
C SER A 84 10.77 -13.94 4.98
N ARG A 85 11.78 -14.14 4.14
CA ARG A 85 11.64 -14.36 2.68
C ARG A 85 11.30 -15.81 2.32
N LYS A 86 10.48 -16.47 3.13
CA LYS A 86 10.11 -17.86 2.88
C LYS A 86 8.88 -17.88 1.99
N TYR A 87 9.10 -17.99 0.69
CA TYR A 87 8.05 -18.37 -0.24
C TYR A 87 7.78 -19.87 -0.07
N ILE A 88 6.72 -20.22 0.68
CA ILE A 88 6.27 -21.61 0.79
C ILE A 88 5.18 -21.82 -0.24
N TRP A 89 5.47 -22.65 -1.25
CA TRP A 89 4.45 -23.12 -2.18
C TRP A 89 3.42 -23.95 -1.41
N LYS A 90 2.23 -23.38 -1.18
CA LYS A 90 1.08 -24.11 -0.65
C LYS A 90 0.35 -24.74 -1.82
N LYS A 91 0.66 -26.01 -2.11
CA LYS A 91 -0.17 -26.81 -3.01
C LYS A 91 -1.54 -26.97 -2.35
N GLU A 92 -2.54 -26.28 -2.87
CA GLU A 92 -3.92 -26.47 -2.42
C GLU A 92 -4.26 -27.95 -2.61
N LYS A 93 -4.60 -28.63 -1.50
CA LYS A 93 -5.12 -29.99 -1.59
C LYS A 93 -6.47 -29.88 -2.29
N PRO A 94 -6.80 -30.76 -3.26
CA PRO A 94 -8.12 -30.76 -3.85
C PRO A 94 -9.15 -30.89 -2.72
N LYS A 95 -10.06 -29.92 -2.62
CA LYS A 95 -11.11 -29.92 -1.58
C LYS A 95 -11.87 -31.23 -1.68
N SER A 96 -12.04 -31.92 -0.56
CA SER A 96 -12.87 -33.13 -0.52
C SER A 96 -14.31 -32.73 -0.88
N PRO A 97 -15.10 -33.60 -1.55
CA PRO A 97 -16.52 -33.34 -1.80
C PRO A 97 -17.31 -32.94 -0.53
N LYS A 98 -16.86 -33.39 0.65
CA LYS A 98 -17.43 -33.03 1.95
C LYS A 98 -17.14 -31.57 2.35
N ASP A 99 -15.97 -31.04 2.01
CA ASP A 99 -15.60 -29.64 2.29
C ASP A 99 -16.36 -28.68 1.37
N ILE A 100 -16.65 -29.12 0.14
CA ILE A 100 -17.46 -28.37 -0.84
C ILE A 100 -18.92 -28.33 -0.38
N ALA A 101 -19.45 -29.45 0.12
CA ALA A 101 -20.81 -29.51 0.67
C ALA A 101 -21.00 -28.61 1.90
N GLN A 102 -20.01 -28.54 2.80
CA GLN A 102 -20.07 -27.64 3.96
C GLN A 102 -20.01 -26.15 3.59
N VAL A 103 -19.27 -25.78 2.54
CA VAL A 103 -19.23 -24.38 2.04
C VAL A 103 -20.55 -24.00 1.36
N ILE A 104 -21.21 -24.95 0.68
CA ILE A 104 -22.54 -24.76 0.08
C ILE A 104 -23.62 -24.61 1.15
N GLU A 105 -23.58 -25.40 2.24
CA GLU A 105 -24.52 -25.27 3.37
C GLU A 105 -24.32 -23.97 4.16
N LYS A 106 -23.10 -23.44 4.25
CA LYS A 106 -22.78 -22.21 4.99
C LYS A 106 -23.17 -20.91 4.26
N GLY A 107 -23.75 -21.00 3.06
CA GLY A 107 -24.33 -19.86 2.37
C GLY A 107 -23.33 -18.80 1.88
N GLU A 108 -22.04 -19.13 1.79
CA GLU A 108 -21.11 -18.29 1.03
C GLU A 108 -21.36 -18.53 -0.45
N ARG A 109 -22.22 -17.69 -1.04
CA ARG A 109 -22.32 -17.57 -2.50
C ARG A 109 -20.98 -17.10 -3.03
N VAL A 110 -20.15 -18.05 -3.42
CA VAL A 110 -19.00 -17.79 -4.30
C VAL A 110 -19.57 -17.59 -5.71
N ASP A 111 -20.23 -16.45 -5.92
CA ASP A 111 -20.62 -15.94 -7.25
C ASP A 111 -19.39 -15.32 -7.94
N ILE A 112 -18.24 -16.01 -7.92
CA ILE A 112 -16.99 -15.46 -8.51
C ILE A 112 -16.80 -15.93 -9.95
N LEU A 113 -17.60 -16.88 -10.44
CA LEU A 113 -17.52 -17.31 -11.83
C LEU A 113 -18.87 -17.14 -12.52
N PRO A 114 -18.99 -16.31 -13.57
CA PRO A 114 -20.15 -16.37 -14.43
C PRO A 114 -20.24 -17.81 -14.94
N ARG A 115 -21.39 -18.45 -14.71
CA ARG A 115 -21.67 -19.82 -15.15
C ARG A 115 -21.75 -19.79 -16.68
N LEU A 116 -20.60 -19.90 -17.34
CA LEU A 116 -20.54 -19.93 -18.80
C LEU A 116 -21.27 -21.19 -19.26
N SER A 117 -22.44 -21.00 -19.89
CA SER A 117 -23.13 -22.06 -20.61
C SER A 117 -22.22 -22.59 -21.71
N LYS A 118 -22.31 -23.90 -22.02
CA LYS A 118 -21.52 -24.51 -23.12
C LYS A 118 -21.64 -23.71 -24.42
N SER A 119 -22.82 -23.16 -24.71
CA SER A 119 -23.07 -22.30 -25.87
C SER A 119 -22.14 -21.07 -25.94
N ASN A 120 -21.86 -20.44 -24.79
CA ASN A 120 -21.07 -19.21 -24.73
C ASN A 120 -19.57 -19.47 -24.90
N LEU A 121 -19.09 -20.68 -24.56
CA LEU A 121 -17.70 -21.08 -24.78
C LEU A 121 -17.44 -21.41 -26.26
N GLU A 122 -18.41 -22.07 -26.91
CA GLU A 122 -18.36 -22.41 -28.32
C GLU A 122 -18.36 -21.14 -29.19
N ASP A 123 -19.26 -20.20 -28.92
CA ASP A 123 -19.30 -18.88 -29.58
C ASP A 123 -18.00 -18.08 -29.41
N LEU A 124 -17.34 -18.16 -28.25
CA LEU A 124 -16.09 -17.45 -27.99
C LEU A 124 -14.91 -18.08 -28.74
N SER A 125 -14.85 -19.42 -28.80
CA SER A 125 -13.84 -20.13 -29.60
C SER A 125 -13.98 -19.82 -31.09
N TRP A 126 -15.20 -19.81 -31.61
CA TRP A 126 -15.48 -19.50 -33.01
C TRP A 126 -15.06 -18.08 -33.39
N LYS A 127 -15.35 -17.10 -32.53
CA LYS A 127 -14.92 -15.70 -32.74
C LYS A 127 -13.40 -15.53 -32.72
N LEU A 128 -12.69 -16.30 -31.89
CA LEU A 128 -11.23 -16.26 -31.81
C LEU A 128 -10.57 -16.85 -33.05
N ASP A 129 -11.09 -17.96 -33.57
CA ASP A 129 -10.57 -18.58 -34.80
C ASP A 129 -10.81 -17.70 -36.03
N ILE A 130 -12.01 -17.12 -36.17
CA ILE A 130 -12.33 -16.25 -37.30
C ILE A 130 -11.47 -15.01 -37.34
N LYS A 131 -11.22 -14.40 -36.17
CA LYS A 131 -10.35 -13.22 -36.12
C LYS A 131 -8.91 -13.54 -36.54
N LYS A 132 -8.47 -14.78 -36.36
CA LYS A 132 -7.14 -15.26 -36.74
C LYS A 132 -6.98 -15.54 -38.23
N GLU A 133 -8.08 -15.77 -38.94
CA GLU A 133 -8.08 -15.96 -40.40
C GLU A 133 -8.22 -14.64 -41.19
N ILE A 134 -8.65 -13.57 -40.53
CA ILE A 134 -8.86 -12.25 -41.16
C ILE A 134 -7.62 -11.35 -41.06
N GLU A 135 -6.60 -11.76 -40.28
CA GLU A 135 -5.29 -11.10 -40.15
C GLU A 135 -4.21 -11.85 -40.94
#